data_AF-A0A8T6ZYT5-F1
#
_entry.id   AF-A0A8T6ZYT5-F1
#
_cell.length_a   1.000
_cell.length_b   1.000
_cell.length_c   1.000
_cell.angle_alpha   90.00
_cell.angle_beta   90.00
_cell.angle_gamma   90.00
#
_symmetry.space_group_name_H-M   'P 1'
#
loop_
_entity.id
_entity.type
_entity.pdbx_description
1 polymer ?
#
loop_
_entity_poly.entity_id
_entity_poly.type
_entity_poly.pdbx_seq_one_letter_code
_entity_poly.pdbx_strand_id
1 'polypeptide(L)'
;MSLKDLADQVNNSAKGLVDWKKVREEIISSHEKASTVEEYITLLSLHKMLMDDVEQQLPDGVEIEKVKEVRNQDYNTFITRECTIGGSVCIDTLYELTQRELEAGRMGPTHSLINLAVDAIAEPHYSREQLLRQEAKINKLENKPALREKISRIFRK
;
A
#
# COMPACT_ATOMS: atom_id res chain seq x y z
N MET A 1 15.54 -5.10 -7.49
CA MET A 1 14.80 -5.34 -8.74
C MET A 1 14.22 -4.01 -9.19
N SER A 2 14.32 -3.68 -10.48
CA SER A 2 13.82 -2.40 -10.97
C SER A 2 12.32 -2.49 -11.32
N LEU A 3 11.64 -1.33 -11.37
CA LEU A 3 10.25 -1.26 -11.85
C LEU A 3 10.12 -1.73 -13.31
N LYS A 4 11.19 -1.55 -14.11
CA LYS A 4 11.23 -2.04 -15.49
C LYS A 4 11.25 -3.56 -15.55
N ASP A 5 12.08 -4.20 -14.73
CA ASP A 5 12.13 -5.67 -14.65
C ASP A 5 10.77 -6.25 -14.23
N LEU A 6 10.09 -5.58 -13.29
CA LEU A 6 8.73 -5.94 -12.88
C LEU A 6 7.70 -5.77 -14.00
N ALA A 7 7.77 -4.69 -14.77
CA ALA A 7 6.89 -4.49 -15.92
C ALA A 7 7.09 -5.60 -16.97
N ASP A 8 8.33 -5.99 -17.24
CA ASP A 8 8.66 -7.10 -18.12
C ASP A 8 8.10 -8.42 -17.58
N GLN A 9 8.15 -8.65 -16.26
CA GLN A 9 7.57 -9.83 -15.64
C GLN A 9 6.03 -9.87 -15.72
N VAL A 10 5.34 -8.74 -15.52
CA VAL A 10 3.88 -8.66 -15.71
C VAL A 10 3.51 -9.03 -17.15
N ASN A 11 4.24 -8.47 -18.14
CA ASN A 11 4.03 -8.81 -19.55
C ASN A 11 4.31 -10.28 -19.86
N ASN A 12 5.31 -10.88 -19.22
CA ASN A 12 5.64 -12.29 -19.40
C ASN A 12 4.64 -13.22 -18.70
N SER A 13 4.10 -12.81 -17.54
CA SER A 13 2.99 -13.50 -16.89
C SER A 13 1.76 -13.56 -17.79
N ALA A 14 1.42 -12.45 -18.45
CA ALA A 14 0.29 -12.40 -19.38
C ALA A 14 0.43 -13.35 -20.59
N LYS A 15 1.66 -13.72 -20.93
CA LYS A 15 1.97 -14.70 -21.98
C LYS A 15 2.04 -16.15 -21.46
N GLY A 16 1.73 -16.38 -20.18
CA GLY A 16 1.86 -17.67 -19.51
C GLY A 16 3.31 -18.11 -19.29
N LEU A 17 4.29 -17.21 -19.43
CA LEU A 17 5.72 -17.53 -19.31
C LEU A 17 6.23 -17.47 -17.86
N VAL A 18 5.48 -16.83 -16.97
CA VAL A 18 5.81 -16.64 -15.55
C VAL A 18 4.56 -16.87 -14.70
N ASP A 19 4.72 -17.46 -13.52
CA ASP A 19 3.64 -17.61 -12.55
C ASP A 19 3.20 -16.25 -12.01
N TRP A 20 1.95 -15.87 -12.27
CA TRP A 20 1.36 -14.61 -11.85
C TRP A 20 1.40 -14.41 -10.33
N LYS A 21 1.32 -15.48 -9.53
CA LYS A 21 1.38 -15.38 -8.07
C LYS A 21 2.74 -14.85 -7.61
N LYS A 22 3.80 -15.32 -8.25
CA LYS A 22 5.16 -14.86 -7.98
C LYS A 22 5.33 -13.39 -8.37
N VAL A 23 4.84 -12.99 -9.55
CA VAL A 23 4.90 -11.58 -9.98
C VAL A 23 4.12 -10.69 -9.01
N ARG A 24 2.95 -11.13 -8.54
CA ARG A 24 2.17 -10.44 -7.52
C ARG A 24 2.96 -10.24 -6.22
N GLU A 25 3.61 -11.28 -5.70
CA GLU A 25 4.44 -11.19 -4.49
C GLU A 25 5.61 -10.21 -4.67
N GLU A 26 6.21 -10.20 -5.85
CA GLU A 26 7.31 -9.28 -6.18
C GLU A 26 6.84 -7.82 -6.27
N ILE A 27 5.64 -7.57 -6.79
CA ILE A 27 4.99 -6.25 -6.78
C ILE A 27 4.72 -5.83 -5.34
N ILE A 28 4.15 -6.71 -4.51
CA ILE A 28 3.90 -6.43 -3.10
C ILE A 28 5.20 -6.07 -2.39
N SER A 29 6.24 -6.90 -2.49
CA SER A 29 7.55 -6.65 -1.86
C SER A 29 8.22 -5.36 -2.35
N SER A 30 7.98 -4.97 -3.59
CA SER A 30 8.50 -3.71 -4.13
C SER A 30 7.72 -2.51 -3.62
N HIS A 31 6.39 -2.62 -3.51
CA HIS A 31 5.54 -1.64 -2.86
C HIS A 31 5.90 -1.46 -1.38
N GLU A 32 6.43 -2.51 -0.74
CA GLU A 32 6.90 -2.40 0.63
C GLU A 32 8.08 -1.43 0.81
N LYS A 33 8.88 -1.28 -0.25
CA LYS A 33 10.12 -0.51 -0.25
C LYS A 33 9.97 0.82 -0.98
N ALA A 34 8.83 1.03 -1.64
CA ALA A 34 8.53 2.28 -2.31
C ALA A 34 8.53 3.44 -1.32
N SER A 35 9.03 4.59 -1.77
CA SER A 35 9.19 5.78 -0.95
C SER A 35 8.66 7.04 -1.63
N THR A 36 8.33 6.93 -2.92
CA THR A 36 7.83 8.03 -3.74
C THR A 36 6.44 7.74 -4.27
N VAL A 37 5.67 8.80 -4.50
CA VAL A 37 4.32 8.73 -5.09
C VAL A 37 4.35 8.05 -6.47
N GLU A 38 5.38 8.34 -7.29
CA GLU A 38 5.53 7.74 -8.62
C GLU A 38 5.76 6.22 -8.55
N GLU A 39 6.59 5.74 -7.62
CA GLU A 39 6.76 4.30 -7.38
C GLU A 39 5.45 3.64 -6.98
N TYR A 40 4.70 4.25 -6.03
CA TYR A 40 3.40 3.72 -5.59
C TYR A 40 2.40 3.62 -6.75
N ILE A 41 2.25 4.68 -7.54
CA ILE A 41 1.37 4.70 -8.72
C ILE A 41 1.78 3.62 -9.72
N THR A 42 3.08 3.49 -9.99
CA THR A 42 3.60 2.51 -10.94
C THR A 42 3.28 1.10 -10.47
N LEU A 43 3.53 0.78 -9.21
CA LEU A 43 3.29 -0.55 -8.63
C LEU A 43 1.80 -0.89 -8.57
N LEU A 44 0.94 0.06 -8.22
CA LEU A 44 -0.52 -0.08 -8.29
C LEU A 44 -0.99 -0.38 -9.72
N SER A 45 -0.40 0.31 -10.70
CA SER A 45 -0.74 0.11 -12.11
C SER A 45 -0.28 -1.27 -12.61
N LEU A 46 0.93 -1.70 -12.24
CA LEU A 46 1.45 -3.04 -12.53
C LEU A 46 0.59 -4.14 -11.91
N HIS A 47 0.18 -3.97 -10.65
CA HIS A 47 -0.73 -4.91 -9.99
C HIS A 47 -2.07 -4.98 -10.69
N LYS A 48 -2.67 -3.82 -11.01
CA LYS A 48 -3.94 -3.77 -11.76
C LYS A 48 -3.83 -4.53 -13.09
N MET A 49 -2.79 -4.29 -13.88
CA MET A 49 -2.59 -4.97 -15.16
C MET A 49 -2.44 -6.47 -14.99
N LEU A 50 -1.66 -6.92 -14.01
CA LEU A 50 -1.51 -8.34 -13.69
C LEU A 50 -2.85 -8.98 -13.32
N MET A 51 -3.62 -8.35 -12.43
CA MET A 51 -4.89 -8.91 -11.97
C MET A 51 -5.98 -8.86 -13.04
N ASP A 52 -6.02 -7.81 -13.87
CA ASP A 52 -6.92 -7.74 -15.02
C ASP A 52 -6.68 -8.89 -16.00
N ASP A 53 -5.40 -9.19 -16.26
CA ASP A 53 -5.02 -10.30 -17.13
C ASP A 53 -5.37 -11.66 -16.50
N VAL A 54 -5.04 -11.87 -15.22
CA VAL A 54 -5.39 -13.10 -14.50
C VAL A 54 -6.90 -13.33 -14.56
N GLU A 55 -7.72 -12.32 -14.24
CA GLU A 55 -9.19 -12.41 -14.27
C GLU A 55 -9.75 -12.73 -15.66
N GLN A 56 -9.12 -12.23 -16.74
CA GLN A 56 -9.53 -12.52 -18.12
C GLN A 56 -9.17 -13.93 -18.57
N GLN A 57 -8.08 -14.50 -18.03
CA GLN A 57 -7.56 -15.81 -18.42
C GLN A 57 -8.06 -16.95 -17.52
N LEU A 58 -8.88 -16.67 -16.50
CA LEU A 58 -9.44 -17.71 -15.63
C LEU A 58 -10.33 -18.67 -16.44
N PRO A 59 -10.07 -19.98 -16.40
CA PRO A 59 -10.95 -20.96 -17.03
C PRO A 59 -12.30 -21.03 -16.29
N ASP A 60 -13.34 -21.41 -17.05
CA ASP A 60 -14.69 -21.61 -16.52
C ASP A 60 -14.68 -22.55 -15.30
N GLY A 61 -15.32 -22.13 -14.21
CA GLY A 61 -15.41 -22.91 -12.96
C GLY A 61 -14.32 -22.63 -11.93
N VAL A 62 -13.36 -21.74 -12.21
CA VAL A 62 -12.52 -21.15 -11.15
C VAL A 62 -13.33 -20.10 -10.39
N GLU A 63 -13.20 -20.09 -9.06
CA GLU A 63 -13.82 -19.09 -8.19
C GLU A 63 -13.21 -17.71 -8.44
N ILE A 64 -13.71 -17.02 -9.45
CA ILE A 64 -13.37 -15.62 -9.78
C ILE A 64 -13.55 -14.70 -8.58
N GLU A 65 -14.48 -15.03 -7.67
CA GLU A 65 -14.71 -14.36 -6.40
C GLU A 65 -13.46 -14.37 -5.51
N LYS A 66 -12.72 -15.49 -5.44
CA LYS A 66 -11.47 -15.57 -4.66
C LYS A 66 -10.38 -14.69 -5.25
N VAL A 67 -10.28 -14.61 -6.57
CA VAL A 67 -9.29 -13.75 -7.25
C VAL A 67 -9.62 -12.28 -7.01
N LYS A 68 -10.90 -11.90 -7.09
CA LYS A 68 -11.37 -10.56 -6.74
C LYS A 68 -11.13 -10.20 -5.28
N GLU A 69 -11.32 -11.16 -4.37
CA GLU A 69 -11.05 -10.96 -2.95
C GLU A 69 -9.55 -10.67 -2.72
N VAL A 70 -8.67 -11.47 -3.29
CA VAL A 70 -7.20 -11.26 -3.21
C VAL A 70 -6.82 -9.90 -3.77
N ARG A 71 -7.37 -9.52 -4.94
CA ARG A 71 -7.15 -8.21 -5.55
C ARG A 71 -7.52 -7.07 -4.61
N ASN A 72 -8.69 -7.16 -3.97
CA ASN A 72 -9.18 -6.14 -3.05
C ASN A 72 -8.31 -6.06 -1.78
N GLN A 73 -7.88 -7.20 -1.25
CA GLN A 73 -6.98 -7.26 -0.09
C GLN A 73 -5.62 -6.58 -0.39
N ASP A 74 -5.06 -6.83 -1.58
CA ASP A 74 -3.81 -6.18 -2.01
C ASP A 74 -3.98 -4.68 -2.16
N TYR A 75 -5.05 -4.26 -2.85
CA TYR A 75 -5.34 -2.86 -3.07
C TYR A 75 -5.49 -2.09 -1.76
N ASN A 76 -6.23 -2.64 -0.80
CA ASN A 76 -6.36 -2.06 0.53
C ASN A 76 -5.02 -1.98 1.27
N THR A 77 -4.17 -2.99 1.11
CA THR A 77 -2.82 -3.00 1.69
C THR A 77 -1.96 -1.89 1.10
N PHE A 78 -2.00 -1.70 -0.22
CA PHE A 78 -1.27 -0.65 -0.92
C PHE A 78 -1.69 0.75 -0.48
N ILE A 79 -3.00 1.02 -0.47
CA ILE A 79 -3.55 2.31 -0.03
C ILE A 79 -3.15 2.60 1.41
N THR A 80 -3.38 1.63 2.32
CA THR A 80 -3.10 1.82 3.74
C THR A 80 -1.62 2.09 3.97
N ARG A 81 -0.74 1.42 3.23
CA ARG A 81 0.70 1.59 3.39
C ARG A 81 1.17 2.95 2.91
N GLU A 82 0.70 3.42 1.75
CA GLU A 82 1.12 4.71 1.21
C GLU A 82 0.77 5.87 2.16
N CYS A 83 -0.39 5.79 2.84
CA CYS A 83 -0.82 6.83 3.78
C CYS A 83 -0.31 6.61 5.21
N THR A 84 0.39 5.53 5.55
CA THR A 84 0.87 5.27 6.91
C THR A 84 2.32 5.75 7.12
N ILE A 85 2.56 6.54 8.16
CA ILE A 85 3.87 7.04 8.58
C ILE A 85 4.04 6.77 10.07
N GLY A 86 5.10 6.05 10.47
CA GLY A 86 5.36 5.75 11.88
C GLY A 86 4.21 5.04 12.61
N GLY A 87 3.39 4.24 11.90
CA GLY A 87 2.23 3.55 12.44
C GLY A 87 0.96 4.42 12.59
N SER A 88 0.97 5.65 12.09
CA SER A 88 -0.18 6.55 12.06
C SER A 88 -0.59 6.88 10.63
N VAL A 89 -1.88 7.05 10.38
CA VAL A 89 -2.39 7.49 9.07
C VAL A 89 -2.15 8.98 8.89
N CYS A 90 -1.45 9.34 7.83
CA CYS A 90 -1.26 10.70 7.36
C CYS A 90 -2.50 11.14 6.56
N ILE A 91 -3.31 12.01 7.17
CA ILE A 91 -4.58 12.47 6.61
C ILE A 91 -4.38 13.23 5.29
N ASP A 92 -3.35 14.09 5.21
CA ASP A 92 -2.96 14.78 3.97
C ASP A 92 -2.76 13.76 2.82
N THR A 93 -1.95 12.73 3.07
CA THR A 93 -1.66 11.69 2.07
C THR A 93 -2.89 10.87 1.74
N LEU A 94 -3.72 10.54 2.73
CA LEU A 94 -4.96 9.79 2.51
C LEU A 94 -5.92 10.59 1.60
N TYR A 95 -6.06 11.89 1.83
CA TYR A 95 -6.88 12.76 1.01
C TYR A 95 -6.37 12.82 -0.44
N GLU A 96 -5.09 13.15 -0.64
CA GLU A 96 -4.47 13.17 -1.98
C GLU A 96 -4.59 11.83 -2.70
N LEU A 97 -4.34 10.73 -1.99
CA LEU A 97 -4.46 9.39 -2.51
C LEU A 97 -5.89 9.09 -2.96
N THR A 98 -6.90 9.37 -2.14
CA THR A 98 -8.30 9.05 -2.49
C THR A 98 -8.79 9.84 -3.69
N GLN A 99 -8.37 11.10 -3.84
CA GLN A 99 -8.66 11.89 -5.04
C GLN A 99 -8.00 11.28 -6.28
N ARG A 100 -6.71 10.94 -6.20
CA ARG A 100 -5.97 10.30 -7.29
C ARG A 100 -6.59 8.96 -7.71
N GLU A 101 -6.98 8.13 -6.75
CA GLU A 101 -7.57 6.82 -7.00
C GLU A 101 -8.98 6.93 -7.62
N LEU A 102 -9.74 7.97 -7.23
CA LEU A 102 -11.02 8.31 -7.84
C LEU A 102 -10.83 8.77 -9.29
N GLU A 103 -9.90 9.70 -9.54
CA GLU A 103 -9.57 10.19 -10.90
C GLU A 103 -9.08 9.07 -11.81
N ALA A 104 -8.30 8.13 -11.28
CA ALA A 104 -7.83 6.97 -12.01
C ALA A 104 -8.90 5.88 -12.21
N GLY A 105 -10.11 6.06 -11.67
CA GLY A 105 -11.21 5.11 -11.76
C GLY A 105 -10.98 3.79 -11.01
N ARG A 106 -9.98 3.74 -10.12
CA ARG A 106 -9.70 2.57 -9.27
C ARG A 106 -10.56 2.56 -8.01
N MET A 107 -10.96 3.75 -7.55
CA MET A 107 -11.88 3.94 -6.43
C MET A 107 -13.21 4.54 -6.92
N GLY A 108 -14.33 3.99 -6.49
CA GLY A 108 -15.66 4.52 -6.83
C GLY A 108 -16.01 5.78 -6.01
N PRO A 109 -16.90 6.66 -6.52
CA PRO A 109 -17.23 7.93 -5.86
C PRO A 109 -17.91 7.78 -4.49
N THR A 110 -18.52 6.63 -4.21
CA THR A 110 -19.17 6.33 -2.92
C THR A 110 -18.29 5.51 -1.99
N HIS A 111 -16.99 5.37 -2.29
CA HIS A 111 -16.07 4.58 -1.50
C HIS A 111 -15.89 5.20 -0.10
N SER A 112 -15.96 4.39 0.94
CA SER A 112 -15.95 4.86 2.34
C SER A 112 -14.68 5.64 2.70
N LEU A 113 -13.54 5.28 2.11
CA LEU A 113 -12.28 6.01 2.31
C LEU A 113 -12.33 7.45 1.78
N ILE A 114 -13.10 7.74 0.73
CA ILE A 114 -13.24 9.12 0.22
C ILE A 114 -13.94 9.97 1.27
N ASN A 115 -15.09 9.51 1.78
CA ASN A 115 -15.83 10.22 2.81
C ASN A 115 -14.99 10.41 4.07
N LEU A 116 -14.30 9.34 4.52
CA LEU A 116 -13.39 9.42 5.66
C LEU A 116 -12.28 10.46 5.46
N ALA A 117 -11.68 10.51 4.27
CA ALA A 117 -10.60 11.45 3.98
C ALA A 117 -11.10 12.90 3.94
N VAL A 118 -12.27 13.14 3.34
CA VAL A 118 -12.93 14.45 3.27
C VAL A 118 -13.32 14.95 4.66
N ASP A 119 -13.84 14.08 5.52
CA ASP A 119 -14.21 14.46 6.89
C ASP A 119 -12.95 14.71 7.73
N ALA A 120 -11.95 13.84 7.63
CA ALA A 120 -10.73 13.93 8.44
C ALA A 120 -9.86 15.13 8.09
N ILE A 121 -9.79 15.55 6.81
CA ILE A 121 -8.97 16.71 6.40
C ILE A 121 -9.54 18.03 6.93
N ALA A 122 -10.84 18.09 7.24
CA ALA A 122 -11.50 19.26 7.81
C ALA A 122 -11.21 19.46 9.31
N GLU A 123 -10.79 18.40 10.00
CA GLU A 123 -10.49 18.42 11.44
C GLU A 123 -9.00 18.68 11.71
N PRO A 124 -8.62 19.18 12.90
CA PRO A 124 -7.21 19.29 13.28
C PRO A 124 -6.51 17.92 13.27
N HIS A 125 -5.48 17.77 12.45
CA HIS A 125 -4.68 16.55 12.35
C HIS A 125 -3.19 16.88 12.26
N TYR A 126 -2.35 15.87 12.45
CA TYR A 126 -0.91 16.03 12.26
C TYR A 126 -0.58 16.11 10.78
N SER A 127 0.23 17.12 10.41
CA SER A 127 0.75 17.20 9.06
C SER A 127 1.75 16.08 8.79
N ARG A 128 1.96 15.76 7.51
CA ARG A 128 2.97 14.78 7.08
C ARG A 128 4.35 15.01 7.71
N GLU A 129 4.81 16.26 7.74
CA GLU A 129 6.11 16.60 8.34
C GLU A 129 6.16 16.32 9.84
N GLN A 130 5.06 16.58 10.56
CA GLN A 130 4.98 16.32 11.99
C GLN A 130 5.06 14.82 12.28
N LEU A 131 4.37 14.00 11.49
CA LEU A 131 4.42 12.54 11.59
C LEU A 131 5.82 12.00 11.31
N LEU A 132 6.50 12.47 10.26
CA LEU A 132 7.89 12.09 9.97
C LEU A 132 8.85 12.45 11.11
N ARG A 133 8.66 13.62 11.74
CA ARG A 133 9.44 14.02 12.93
C ARG A 133 9.16 13.13 14.13
N GLN A 134 7.93 12.67 14.33
CA GLN A 134 7.57 11.75 15.41
C GLN A 134 8.18 10.36 15.17
N GLU A 135 8.05 9.82 13.96
CA GLU A 135 8.66 8.55 13.56
C GLU A 135 10.18 8.56 13.78
N ALA A 136 10.87 9.60 13.32
CA ALA A 136 12.32 9.75 13.54
C ALA A 136 12.70 9.77 15.04
N LYS A 137 11.87 10.40 15.88
CA LYS A 137 12.06 10.38 17.34
C LYS A 137 11.87 8.99 17.92
N ILE A 138 10.82 8.27 17.52
CA ILE A 138 10.51 6.91 17.98
C ILE A 138 11.67 5.97 17.59
N ASN A 139 12.09 5.98 16.33
CA ASN A 139 13.21 5.16 15.84
C ASN A 139 14.51 5.45 16.61
N LYS A 140 14.77 6.69 16.99
CA LYS A 140 15.92 7.07 17.81
C LYS A 140 15.83 6.56 19.25
N LEU A 141 14.62 6.45 19.81
CA LEU A 141 14.40 5.91 21.16
C LEU A 141 14.50 4.39 21.20
N GLU A 142 13.98 3.70 20.19
CA GLU A 142 14.07 2.24 20.08
C GLU A 142 15.51 1.74 19.95
N ASN A 143 16.35 2.50 19.27
CA ASN A 143 17.77 2.21 19.09
C ASN A 143 18.64 2.57 20.31
N LYS A 144 18.04 2.92 21.46
CA LYS A 144 18.75 3.14 22.74
C LYS A 144 18.53 1.97 23.70
N PRO A 145 19.43 0.96 23.75
CA PRO A 145 19.25 -0.23 24.59
C PRO A 145 19.10 0.10 26.08
N ALA A 146 19.81 1.13 26.57
CA ALA A 146 19.71 1.59 27.96
C ALA A 146 18.31 2.14 28.34
N LEU A 147 17.55 2.66 27.37
CA LEU A 147 16.20 3.16 27.61
C LEU A 147 15.19 2.00 27.63
N ARG A 148 15.35 1.02 26.72
CA ARG A 148 14.56 -0.23 26.71
C ARG A 148 14.70 -0.99 28.03
N GLU A 149 15.92 -1.07 28.57
CA GLU A 149 16.18 -1.72 29.86
C GLU A 149 15.56 -0.96 31.05
N LYS A 150 15.56 0.37 31.01
CA LYS A 150 14.86 1.18 32.04
C LYS A 150 13.34 1.00 31.97
N ILE A 151 12.75 1.00 30.77
CA ILE A 151 11.32 0.83 30.57
C ILE A 151 10.86 -0.57 30.98
N SER A 152 11.58 -1.62 30.60
CA SER A 152 11.22 -3.00 30.98
C SER A 152 11.27 -3.24 32.49
N ARG A 153 12.13 -2.52 33.23
CA ARG A 153 12.16 -2.54 34.70
C ARG A 153 10.95 -1.82 35.34
N ILE A 154 10.36 -0.83 34.67
CA ILE A 154 9.18 -0.09 35.17
C ILE A 154 7.93 -0.97 35.08
N PHE A 155 7.75 -1.70 33.98
CA PHE A 155 6.57 -2.54 33.73
C PHE A 155 6.67 -3.98 34.26
N ARG A 156 7.76 -4.31 34.98
CA ARG A 156 7.96 -5.62 35.64
C ARG A 156 7.53 -5.64 37.11
N LYS A 157 6.89 -4.58 37.62
CA LYS A 157 6.33 -4.52 38.98
C LYS A 157 4.87 -4.93 39.00
#